data_AF-A0A0S8G0E0-F1
#
_entry.id   AF-A0A0S8G0E0-F1
#
_cell.length_a   1.000
_cell.length_b   1.000
_cell.length_c   1.000
_cell.angle_alpha   90.00
_cell.angle_beta   90.00
_cell.angle_gamma   90.00
#
_symmetry.space_group_name_H-M   'P 1'
#
loop_
_entity.id
_entity.type
_entity.pdbx_description
1 polymer ?
#
loop_
_entity_poly.entity_id
_entity_poly.type
_entity_poly.pdbx_seq_one_letter_code
_entity_poly.pdbx_strand_id
1 'polypeptide(L)'
;MTTSAEELPPPGFGTLRQDDFTIPLAWGPVQIKVTPLAEGVIRLAAPDTYQRLHGMVASRSEQIRQRAEMVGMRGEPTLFLVSFFTYEQQAPFDPSSLQLLSQGILHFQQGILPLTPEWGREQLKQQQTQSAIYLFDPTIDLQVPLEVQYADTRTRVWYQIIGTLQTEYGRVVSRAKG
;
A
#
# COMPACT_ATOMS: atom_id res chain seq x y z
N MET A 1 0.02 -12.79 27.88
CA MET A 1 0.35 -11.41 27.47
C MET A 1 -0.59 -11.07 26.35
N THR A 2 -1.58 -10.26 26.67
CA THR A 2 -2.66 -9.83 25.77
C THR A 2 -2.09 -8.87 24.73
N THR A 3 -2.26 -9.21 23.46
CA THR A 3 -1.98 -8.33 22.32
C THR A 3 -2.83 -7.06 22.50
N SER A 4 -2.21 -5.95 22.86
CA SER A 4 -2.88 -4.65 22.82
C SER A 4 -3.27 -4.42 21.36
N ALA A 5 -4.56 -4.17 21.10
CA ALA A 5 -4.94 -3.49 19.87
C ALA A 5 -4.14 -2.18 19.86
N GLU A 6 -3.15 -2.08 18.97
CA GLU A 6 -2.29 -0.90 18.96
C GLU A 6 -3.17 0.31 18.65
N GLU A 7 -3.22 1.24 19.60
CA GLU A 7 -4.04 2.43 19.49
C GLU A 7 -3.56 3.22 18.27
N LEU A 8 -4.50 3.52 17.36
CA LEU A 8 -4.19 4.23 16.13
C LEU A 8 -3.48 5.55 16.46
N PRO A 9 -2.42 5.93 15.73
CA PRO A 9 -1.77 7.21 15.94
C PRO A 9 -2.82 8.34 15.83
N PRO A 10 -2.74 9.39 16.66
CA PRO A 10 -3.58 10.57 16.45
C PRO A 10 -3.24 11.21 15.09
N PRO A 11 -4.25 11.50 14.25
CA PRO A 11 -3.99 12.06 12.92
C PRO A 11 -3.52 13.51 13.03
N GLY A 12 -2.77 13.97 12.03
CA GLY A 12 -2.33 15.38 11.93
C GLY A 12 -1.02 15.73 12.63
N PHE A 13 -0.38 14.78 13.30
CA PHE A 13 0.91 14.98 13.98
C PHE A 13 2.11 14.32 13.27
N GLY A 14 1.85 13.55 12.21
CA GLY A 14 2.85 12.86 11.42
C GLY A 14 3.68 13.81 10.55
N THR A 15 4.85 13.33 10.12
CA THR A 15 5.79 14.09 9.27
C THR A 15 6.33 13.31 8.07
N LEU A 16 5.97 12.03 7.94
CA LEU A 16 6.47 11.21 6.84
C LEU A 16 5.87 11.62 5.49
N ARG A 17 6.68 11.57 4.45
CA ARG A 17 6.26 11.66 3.06
C ARG A 17 5.76 10.29 2.61
N GLN A 18 4.93 10.25 1.57
CA GLN A 18 4.44 8.98 1.01
C GLN A 18 5.58 8.04 0.61
N ASP A 19 6.67 8.58 0.04
CA ASP A 19 7.81 7.77 -0.38
C ASP A 19 8.56 7.13 0.80
N ASP A 20 8.44 7.67 2.03
CA ASP A 20 9.10 7.10 3.23
C ASP A 20 8.48 5.75 3.66
N PHE A 21 7.26 5.45 3.20
CA PHE A 21 6.58 4.19 3.44
C PHE A 21 6.08 3.51 2.16
N THR A 22 6.61 3.93 1.00
CA THR A 22 6.37 3.26 -0.27
C THR A 22 7.45 2.22 -0.53
N ILE A 23 7.03 1.03 -0.94
CA ILE A 23 7.94 -0.04 -1.33
C ILE A 23 8.18 0.07 -2.84
N PRO A 24 9.40 0.43 -3.29
CA PRO A 24 9.73 0.45 -4.70
C PRO A 24 10.10 -0.95 -5.20
N LEU A 25 9.71 -1.26 -6.43
CA LEU A 25 10.15 -2.43 -7.17
C LEU A 25 10.41 -2.04 -8.63
N ALA A 26 11.29 -2.78 -9.30
CA ALA A 26 11.51 -2.65 -10.73
C ALA A 26 11.49 -4.04 -11.38
N TRP A 27 10.82 -4.16 -12.51
CA TRP A 27 10.78 -5.38 -13.32
C TRP A 27 11.04 -5.02 -14.78
N GLY A 28 12.25 -5.29 -15.25
CA GLY A 28 12.73 -4.77 -16.54
C GLY A 28 12.57 -3.25 -16.62
N PRO A 29 11.85 -2.71 -17.64
CA PRO A 29 11.59 -1.27 -17.77
C PRO A 29 10.46 -0.75 -16.87
N VAL A 30 9.70 -1.64 -16.22
CA VAL A 30 8.54 -1.27 -15.40
C VAL A 30 9.00 -0.90 -14.00
N GLN A 31 8.62 0.30 -13.56
CA GLN A 31 8.78 0.77 -12.20
C GLN A 31 7.46 0.64 -11.45
N ILE A 32 7.52 0.13 -10.23
CA ILE A 32 6.35 -0.21 -9.41
C ILE A 32 6.51 0.47 -8.05
N LYS A 33 5.47 1.16 -7.61
CA LYS A 33 5.36 1.72 -6.26
C LYS A 33 4.20 1.05 -5.53
N VAL A 34 4.46 0.48 -4.36
CA VAL A 34 3.45 -0.18 -3.52
C VAL A 34 3.38 0.56 -2.19
N THR A 35 2.29 1.29 -1.96
CA THR A 35 2.10 2.14 -0.79
C THR A 35 0.94 1.58 0.06
N PRO A 36 1.16 1.16 1.32
CA PRO A 36 0.08 0.75 2.22
C PRO A 36 -0.86 1.93 2.52
N LEU A 37 -2.15 1.63 2.64
CA LEU A 37 -3.21 2.62 2.92
C LEU A 37 -3.86 2.42 4.30
N ALA A 38 -3.30 1.54 5.15
CA ALA A 38 -3.80 1.31 6.50
C ALA A 38 -3.67 2.57 7.38
N GLU A 39 -4.70 2.86 8.18
CA GLU A 39 -4.75 4.03 9.08
C GLU A 39 -3.56 4.10 10.04
N GLY A 40 -3.08 2.95 10.54
CA GLY A 40 -1.88 2.89 11.39
C GLY A 40 -0.60 3.39 10.71
N VAL A 41 -0.55 3.37 9.37
CA VAL A 41 0.57 3.88 8.57
C VAL A 41 0.32 5.31 8.12
N ILE A 42 -0.82 5.58 7.47
CA ILE A 42 -1.04 6.88 6.82
C ILE A 42 -1.20 8.03 7.82
N ARG A 43 -1.56 7.78 9.07
CA ARG A 43 -1.61 8.82 10.13
C ARG A 43 -0.23 9.29 10.58
N LEU A 44 0.82 8.51 10.30
CA LEU A 44 2.22 8.91 10.54
C LEU A 44 2.75 9.82 9.42
N ALA A 45 2.00 9.96 8.34
CA ALA A 45 2.33 10.89 7.26
C ALA A 45 2.08 12.35 7.66
N ALA A 46 2.74 13.26 6.92
CA ALA A 46 2.44 14.68 6.98
C ALA A 46 0.94 14.94 6.72
N PRO A 47 0.32 15.97 7.35
CA PRO A 47 -1.14 16.15 7.32
C PRO A 47 -1.75 16.20 5.92
N ASP A 48 -1.09 16.83 4.96
CA ASP A 48 -1.51 16.91 3.55
C ASP A 48 -1.47 15.53 2.86
N THR A 49 -0.42 14.75 3.13
CA THR A 49 -0.28 13.38 2.63
C THR A 49 -1.34 12.46 3.24
N TYR A 50 -1.58 12.55 4.55
CA TYR A 50 -2.64 11.82 5.23
C TYR A 50 -4.01 12.16 4.64
N GLN A 51 -4.36 13.44 4.55
CA GLN A 51 -5.65 13.90 4.00
C GLN A 51 -5.88 13.39 2.59
N ARG A 52 -4.85 13.43 1.73
CA ARG A 52 -4.93 12.93 0.36
C ARG A 52 -5.14 11.42 0.30
N LEU A 53 -4.35 10.63 1.03
CA LEU A 53 -4.44 9.17 1.00
C LEU A 53 -5.74 8.67 1.67
N HIS A 54 -6.09 9.22 2.83
CA HIS A 54 -7.33 8.92 3.52
C HIS A 54 -8.55 9.30 2.66
N GLY A 55 -8.57 10.52 2.10
CA GLY A 55 -9.66 10.98 1.23
C GLY A 55 -9.85 10.11 -0.03
N MET A 56 -8.75 9.61 -0.61
CA MET A 56 -8.81 8.66 -1.73
C MET A 56 -9.49 7.34 -1.34
N VAL A 57 -9.19 6.78 -0.18
CA VAL A 57 -9.87 5.57 0.32
C VAL A 57 -11.32 5.88 0.67
N ALA A 58 -11.58 6.95 1.42
CA ALA A 58 -12.90 7.33 1.88
C ALA A 58 -13.89 7.57 0.72
N SER A 59 -13.45 8.30 -0.32
CA SER A 59 -14.25 8.55 -1.53
C SER A 59 -14.59 7.29 -2.33
N ARG A 60 -13.92 6.17 -2.06
CA ARG A 60 -14.09 4.88 -2.76
C ARG A 60 -14.52 3.75 -1.83
N SER A 61 -14.86 4.07 -0.58
CA SER A 61 -15.25 3.10 0.45
C SER A 61 -16.32 2.12 -0.04
N GLU A 62 -17.34 2.61 -0.73
CA GLU A 62 -18.39 1.76 -1.29
C GLU A 62 -17.88 0.80 -2.39
N GLN A 63 -17.02 1.29 -3.30
CA GLN A 63 -16.44 0.46 -4.36
C GLN A 63 -15.50 -0.61 -3.78
N ILE A 64 -14.73 -0.25 -2.75
CA ILE A 64 -13.85 -1.16 -2.02
C ILE A 64 -14.68 -2.25 -1.33
N ARG A 65 -15.75 -1.85 -0.64
CA ARG A 65 -16.68 -2.78 0.04
C ARG A 65 -17.31 -3.75 -0.95
N GLN A 66 -17.90 -3.25 -2.03
CA GLN A 66 -18.50 -4.08 -3.08
C GLN A 66 -17.46 -5.04 -3.69
N ARG A 67 -16.24 -4.56 -3.95
CA ARG A 67 -15.17 -5.40 -4.51
C ARG A 67 -14.76 -6.50 -3.53
N ALA A 68 -14.63 -6.19 -2.24
CA ALA A 68 -14.32 -7.14 -1.18
C ALA A 68 -15.42 -8.22 -1.05
N GLU A 69 -16.70 -7.81 -1.08
CA GLU A 69 -17.85 -8.73 -1.05
C GLU A 69 -17.86 -9.66 -2.28
N MET A 70 -17.61 -9.14 -3.49
CA MET A 70 -17.56 -9.94 -4.72
C MET A 70 -16.49 -11.03 -4.70
N VAL A 71 -15.38 -10.79 -4.02
CA VAL A 71 -14.26 -11.75 -3.92
C VAL A 71 -14.34 -12.60 -2.65
N GLY A 72 -15.42 -12.47 -1.88
CA GLY A 72 -15.70 -13.31 -0.70
C GLY A 72 -14.86 -12.98 0.53
N MET A 73 -14.28 -11.77 0.61
CA MET A 73 -13.50 -11.36 1.79
C MET A 73 -14.37 -11.29 3.04
N ARG A 74 -13.78 -11.74 4.16
CA ARG A 74 -14.37 -11.62 5.49
C ARG A 74 -13.51 -10.67 6.31
N GLY A 75 -14.02 -9.46 6.56
CA GLY A 75 -13.29 -8.40 7.27
C GLY A 75 -12.86 -7.26 6.36
N GLU A 76 -12.23 -6.25 6.96
CA GLU A 76 -11.75 -5.07 6.24
C GLU A 76 -10.43 -5.39 5.51
N PRO A 77 -10.36 -5.25 4.18
CA PRO A 77 -9.19 -5.62 3.41
C PRO A 77 -7.96 -4.79 3.76
N THR A 78 -6.79 -5.40 3.71
CA THR A 78 -5.53 -4.65 3.74
C THR A 78 -5.31 -4.00 2.38
N LEU A 79 -5.35 -2.67 2.35
CA LEU A 79 -5.31 -1.88 1.12
C LEU A 79 -3.90 -1.39 0.78
N PHE A 80 -3.55 -1.46 -0.49
CA PHE A 80 -2.35 -0.84 -1.05
C PHE A 80 -2.69 0.00 -2.28
N LEU A 81 -2.18 1.23 -2.33
CA LEU A 81 -2.08 1.98 -3.58
C LEU A 81 -0.89 1.43 -4.37
N VAL A 82 -1.16 0.92 -5.56
CA VAL A 82 -0.14 0.39 -6.45
C VAL A 82 -0.10 1.23 -7.71
N SER A 83 1.09 1.66 -8.09
CA SER A 83 1.34 2.46 -9.30
C SER A 83 2.42 1.80 -10.15
N PHE A 84 2.16 1.71 -11.45
CA PHE A 84 3.06 1.23 -12.48
C PHE A 84 3.40 2.36 -13.44
N PHE A 85 4.66 2.50 -13.81
CA PHE A 85 5.09 3.43 -14.86
C PHE A 85 6.33 2.91 -15.58
N THR A 86 6.59 3.48 -16.76
CA THR A 86 7.79 3.16 -17.56
C THR A 86 8.34 4.42 -18.21
N TYR A 87 9.65 4.44 -18.42
CA TYR A 87 10.33 5.46 -19.23
C TYR A 87 10.47 5.04 -20.70
N GLU A 88 10.21 3.77 -21.01
CA GLU A 88 10.19 3.27 -22.39
C GLU A 88 8.93 3.72 -23.13
N GLN A 89 8.97 3.68 -24.46
CA GLN A 89 7.80 3.99 -25.30
C GLN A 89 6.58 3.15 -24.89
N GLN A 90 6.82 1.86 -24.63
CA GLN A 90 5.81 0.92 -24.21
C GLN A 90 6.45 -0.22 -23.40
N ALA A 91 5.77 -0.67 -22.36
CA ALA A 91 6.18 -1.85 -21.60
C ALA A 91 4.95 -2.68 -21.20
N PRO A 92 4.98 -4.01 -21.36
CA PRO A 92 3.92 -4.87 -20.83
C PRO A 92 3.97 -4.84 -19.30
N PHE A 93 2.83 -5.07 -18.66
CA PHE A 93 2.77 -5.37 -17.23
C PHE A 93 1.51 -6.19 -16.94
N ASP A 94 1.60 -7.11 -15.99
CA ASP A 94 0.46 -7.86 -15.46
C ASP A 94 0.09 -7.32 -14.06
N PRO A 95 -1.09 -6.71 -13.88
CA PRO A 95 -1.56 -6.28 -12.57
C PRO A 95 -1.64 -7.39 -11.51
N SER A 96 -1.87 -8.63 -11.92
CA SER A 96 -2.11 -9.78 -11.04
C SER A 96 -0.83 -10.42 -10.50
N SER A 97 0.33 -10.06 -11.08
CA SER A 97 1.64 -10.61 -10.72
C SER A 97 2.19 -10.08 -9.38
N LEU A 98 1.52 -9.12 -8.74
CA LEU A 98 1.93 -8.58 -7.44
C LEU A 98 1.49 -9.49 -6.29
N GLN A 99 2.44 -9.86 -5.43
CA GLN A 99 2.25 -10.74 -4.29
C GLN A 99 3.00 -10.20 -3.06
N LEU A 100 2.52 -10.57 -1.88
CA LEU A 100 3.11 -10.21 -0.60
C LEU A 100 3.51 -11.48 0.16
N LEU A 101 4.71 -11.53 0.71
CA LEU A 101 5.14 -12.60 1.59
C LEU A 101 5.22 -12.05 3.01
N SER A 102 4.30 -12.46 3.89
CA SER A 102 4.28 -12.07 5.30
C SER A 102 4.38 -13.31 6.17
N GLN A 103 5.30 -13.32 7.13
CA GLN A 103 5.47 -14.44 8.09
C GLN A 103 5.56 -15.84 7.43
N GLY A 104 6.11 -15.93 6.22
CA GLY A 104 6.20 -17.19 5.46
C GLY A 104 4.93 -17.59 4.70
N ILE A 105 3.87 -16.78 4.76
CA ILE A 105 2.61 -16.96 4.02
C ILE A 105 2.62 -16.04 2.80
N LEU A 106 2.36 -16.62 1.63
CA LEU A 106 2.23 -15.89 0.38
C LEU A 106 0.79 -15.43 0.19
N HIS A 107 0.60 -14.13 0.09
CA HIS A 107 -0.69 -13.49 -0.14
C HIS A 107 -0.74 -12.93 -1.56
N PHE A 108 -1.76 -13.37 -2.32
CA PHE A 108 -2.09 -12.82 -3.61
C PHE A 108 -3.04 -11.64 -3.44
N GLN A 109 -3.01 -10.70 -4.40
CA GLN A 109 -4.10 -9.74 -4.50
C GLN A 109 -5.40 -10.51 -4.73
N GLN A 110 -6.45 -10.15 -3.99
CA GLN A 110 -7.76 -10.79 -4.10
C GLN A 110 -8.72 -9.88 -4.86
N GLY A 111 -8.50 -8.57 -4.84
CA GLY A 111 -9.27 -7.60 -5.62
C GLY A 111 -8.41 -6.43 -6.07
N ILE A 112 -8.73 -5.92 -7.26
CA ILE A 112 -8.13 -4.69 -7.81
C ILE A 112 -9.25 -3.71 -8.12
N LEU A 113 -9.08 -2.46 -7.67
CA LEU A 113 -9.95 -1.32 -7.97
C LEU A 113 -9.14 -0.26 -8.74
N PRO A 114 -9.29 -0.19 -10.08
CA PRO A 114 -8.58 0.78 -10.90
C PRO A 114 -8.83 2.23 -10.51
N LEU A 115 -7.78 3.05 -10.48
CA LEU A 115 -7.87 4.50 -10.28
C LEU A 115 -7.71 5.26 -11.60
N THR A 116 -6.94 4.72 -12.54
CA THR A 116 -6.71 5.31 -13.86
C THR A 116 -7.53 4.60 -14.95
N PRO A 117 -8.08 5.32 -15.96
CA PRO A 117 -8.99 4.74 -16.97
C PRO A 117 -8.38 3.63 -17.85
N GLU A 118 -7.06 3.67 -18.07
CA GLU A 118 -6.36 2.77 -19.00
C GLU A 118 -5.92 1.45 -18.35
N TRP A 119 -6.32 1.24 -17.09
CA TRP A 119 -6.05 0.01 -16.35
C TRP A 119 -6.69 -1.20 -17.05
N GLY A 120 -5.96 -2.30 -17.13
CA GLY A 120 -6.45 -3.55 -17.74
C GLY A 120 -6.13 -3.71 -19.24
N ARG A 121 -5.39 -2.77 -19.84
CA ARG A 121 -4.79 -2.97 -21.17
C ARG A 121 -3.44 -3.70 -21.13
N GLU A 122 -2.92 -3.98 -19.94
CA GLU A 122 -1.65 -4.69 -19.70
C GLU A 122 -0.44 -4.08 -20.45
N GLN A 123 -0.54 -2.79 -20.74
CA GLN A 123 0.45 -2.02 -21.48
C GLN A 123 0.59 -0.63 -20.86
N LEU A 124 1.80 -0.31 -20.42
CA LEU A 124 2.20 1.03 -20.01
C LEU A 124 2.70 1.80 -21.22
N LYS A 125 2.33 3.08 -21.31
CA LYS A 125 2.91 4.03 -22.25
C LYS A 125 3.96 4.88 -21.53
N GLN A 126 4.90 5.43 -22.30
CA GLN A 126 5.94 6.31 -21.76
C GLN A 126 5.36 7.42 -20.88
N GLN A 127 5.92 7.57 -19.68
CA GLN A 127 5.55 8.60 -18.69
C GLN A 127 4.08 8.56 -18.23
N GLN A 128 3.32 7.53 -18.62
CA GLN A 128 1.97 7.31 -18.11
C GLN A 128 2.04 6.44 -16.85
N THR A 129 1.54 6.97 -15.75
CA THR A 129 1.31 6.16 -14.55
C THR A 129 -0.06 5.50 -14.64
N GLN A 130 -0.11 4.18 -14.45
CA GLN A 130 -1.34 3.46 -14.18
C GLN A 130 -1.39 3.11 -12.70
N SER A 131 -2.50 3.39 -12.04
CA SER A 131 -2.64 3.11 -10.61
C SER A 131 -3.99 2.48 -10.24
N ALA A 132 -3.97 1.70 -9.18
CA ALA A 132 -5.14 1.04 -8.61
C ALA A 132 -4.98 0.86 -7.09
N ILE A 133 -6.11 0.63 -6.42
CA ILE A 133 -6.13 0.13 -5.05
C ILE A 133 -6.20 -1.39 -5.11
N TYR A 134 -5.23 -2.06 -4.50
CA TYR A 134 -5.17 -3.50 -4.35
C TYR A 134 -5.73 -3.88 -2.98
N LEU A 135 -6.59 -4.89 -2.98
CA LEU A 135 -7.17 -5.47 -1.79
C LEU A 135 -6.47 -6.80 -1.54
N PHE A 136 -5.85 -6.91 -0.37
CA PHE A 136 -5.23 -8.13 0.13
C PHE A 136 -5.98 -8.64 1.36
N ASP A 137 -5.59 -9.85 1.77
CA ASP A 137 -6.12 -10.53 2.93
C ASP A 137 -6.03 -9.65 4.21
N PRO A 138 -7.09 -9.58 5.03
CA PRO A 138 -7.13 -8.78 6.26
C PRO A 138 -6.13 -9.25 7.34
N THR A 139 -5.58 -10.46 7.21
CA THR A 139 -4.62 -11.01 8.17
C THR A 139 -3.20 -10.49 7.99
N ILE A 140 -2.93 -9.72 6.92
CA ILE A 140 -1.61 -9.11 6.71
C ILE A 140 -1.34 -8.07 7.79
N ASP A 141 -0.39 -8.40 8.67
CA ASP A 141 0.14 -7.48 9.66
C ASP A 141 1.28 -6.64 9.06
N LEU A 142 1.12 -5.32 9.08
CA LEU A 142 2.10 -4.36 8.56
C LEU A 142 3.20 -4.01 9.58
N GLN A 143 3.07 -4.46 10.83
CA GLN A 143 4.05 -4.23 11.89
C GLN A 143 5.18 -5.26 11.88
N VAL A 144 5.02 -6.33 11.12
CA VAL A 144 6.02 -7.38 10.95
C VAL A 144 6.69 -7.29 9.58
N PRO A 145 7.87 -7.92 9.41
CA PRO A 145 8.54 -7.94 8.12
C PRO A 145 7.69 -8.54 6.99
N LEU A 146 7.72 -7.87 5.85
CA LEU A 146 6.95 -8.17 4.64
C LEU A 146 7.90 -8.14 3.44
N GLU A 147 7.77 -9.08 2.51
CA GLU A 147 8.40 -8.98 1.20
C GLU A 147 7.34 -8.65 0.14
N VAL A 148 7.70 -7.78 -0.80
CA VAL A 148 6.88 -7.53 -1.99
C VAL A 148 7.54 -8.23 -3.17
N GLN A 149 6.76 -9.03 -3.88
CA GLN A 149 7.20 -9.72 -5.08
C GLN A 149 6.33 -9.29 -6.27
N TYR A 150 6.97 -9.10 -7.41
CA TYR A 150 6.30 -8.95 -8.70
C TYR A 150 7.03 -9.81 -9.72
N ALA A 151 6.31 -10.73 -10.35
CA ALA A 151 6.89 -11.73 -11.24
C ALA A 151 8.09 -12.45 -10.57
N ASP A 152 9.28 -12.33 -11.13
CA ASP A 152 10.53 -12.93 -10.66
C ASP A 152 11.37 -12.01 -9.76
N THR A 153 10.94 -10.75 -9.57
CA THR A 153 11.65 -9.78 -8.73
C THR A 153 11.00 -9.63 -7.37
N ARG A 154 11.82 -9.53 -6.31
CA ARG A 154 11.36 -9.35 -4.93
C ARG A 154 12.16 -8.28 -4.20
N THR A 155 11.56 -7.68 -3.18
CA THR A 155 12.21 -6.72 -2.29
C THR A 155 11.83 -6.92 -0.84
N ARG A 156 12.76 -6.60 0.05
CA ARG A 156 12.61 -6.63 1.52
C ARG A 156 12.69 -5.23 2.14
N VAL A 157 12.53 -4.17 1.33
CA VAL A 157 12.66 -2.78 1.80
C VAL A 157 11.68 -2.45 2.94
N TRP A 158 10.54 -3.14 3.03
CA TRP A 158 9.61 -2.97 4.15
C TRP A 158 10.27 -3.16 5.53
N TYR A 159 11.29 -4.01 5.64
CA TYR A 159 12.01 -4.26 6.89
C TYR A 159 12.66 -2.98 7.44
N GLN A 160 13.12 -2.09 6.55
CA GLN A 160 13.67 -0.79 6.91
C GLN A 160 12.56 0.22 7.19
N ILE A 161 11.50 0.20 6.36
CA ILE A 161 10.34 1.10 6.50
C ILE A 161 9.66 0.92 7.87
N ILE A 162 9.52 -0.31 8.38
CA ILE A 162 8.95 -0.56 9.71
C ILE A 162 9.67 0.24 10.79
N GLY A 163 11.01 0.26 10.77
CA GLY A 163 11.79 1.03 11.74
C GLY A 163 11.53 2.53 11.66
N THR A 164 11.36 3.07 10.45
CA THR A 164 10.95 4.46 10.22
C THR A 164 9.56 4.74 10.79
N LEU A 165 8.60 3.85 10.56
CA LEU A 165 7.22 3.97 11.07
C LEU A 165 7.18 3.92 12.60
N GLN A 166 7.88 2.97 13.22
CA GLN A 166 7.97 2.85 14.69
C GLN A 166 8.60 4.09 15.33
N THR A 167 9.66 4.62 14.72
CA THR A 167 10.30 5.86 15.18
C THR A 167 9.34 7.04 15.11
N GLU A 168 8.62 7.18 13.99
CA GLU A 168 7.66 8.27 13.84
C GLU A 168 6.45 8.12 14.77
N TYR A 169 5.97 6.90 15.01
CA TYR A 169 4.89 6.64 15.97
C TYR A 169 5.22 7.23 17.34
N GLY A 170 6.42 6.95 17.87
CA GLY A 170 6.86 7.50 19.15
C GLY A 170 6.89 9.03 19.18
N ARG A 171 7.28 9.67 18.06
CA ARG A 171 7.28 11.13 17.91
C ARG A 171 5.87 11.70 17.84
N VAL A 172 4.98 11.07 17.09
CA VAL A 172 3.56 11.45 16.96
C VAL A 172 2.87 11.40 18.32
N VAL A 173 3.03 10.31 19.06
CA VAL A 173 2.47 10.17 20.41
C VAL A 173 3.01 11.25 21.36
N SER A 174 4.29 11.60 21.24
CA SER A 174 4.90 12.66 22.05
C SER A 174 4.35 14.04 21.70
N ARG A 175 4.21 14.35 20.40
CA ARG A 175 3.65 15.63 19.91
C ARG A 175 2.18 15.81 20.29
N ALA A 176 1.40 14.73 20.33
CA ALA A 176 -0.01 14.80 20.68
C ALA A 176 -0.26 14.99 22.20
N LYS A 177 0.73 14.66 23.04
CA LYS A 177 0.66 14.83 24.50
C LYS A 177 1.21 16.18 24.98
N GLY A 178 2.02 16.85 24.17
CA GLY A 178 2.60 18.16 24.45
C GLY A 178 1.71 19.29 23.97
#